data_AF-A0A7N2L2T2-F1
#
_entry.id   AF-A0A7N2L2T2-F1
#
_cell.length_a   1.000
_cell.length_b   1.000
_cell.length_c   1.000
_cell.angle_alpha   90.00
_cell.angle_beta   90.00
_cell.angle_gamma   90.00
#
_symmetry.space_group_name_H-M   'P 1'
#
loop_
_entity.id
_entity.type
_entity.pdbx_description
1 polymer ?
#
loop_
_entity_poly.entity_id
_entity_poly.type
_entity_poly.pdbx_seq_one_letter_code
_entity_poly.pdbx_strand_id
1 'polypeptide(L)'
;MAKQKRLFSKFLSFLLLSLSLWGHEPLMAKEVIPISVVLDLQSQVGRIGERYMTMALSDFYAVNDNYRTRLAFFTKDSRDDIIAAASAVWFSLS
;
A
#
# COMPACT_ATOMS: atom_id res chain seq x y z
N MET A 1 -0.28 48.92 27.46
CA MET A 1 0.13 47.51 27.61
C MET A 1 -0.93 46.47 27.19
N ALA A 2 -2.24 46.68 27.44
CA ALA A 2 -3.28 45.67 27.13
C ALA A 2 -3.52 45.41 25.63
N LYS A 3 -3.41 46.45 24.78
CA LYS A 3 -3.70 46.36 23.33
C LYS A 3 -2.69 45.49 22.56
N GLN A 4 -1.42 45.51 22.97
CA GLN A 4 -0.34 44.72 22.36
C GLN A 4 -0.46 43.22 22.69
N LYS A 5 -0.81 42.90 23.94
CA LYS A 5 -1.11 41.52 24.35
C LYS A 5 -2.29 40.94 23.57
N ARG A 6 -3.31 41.77 23.31
CA ARG A 6 -4.48 41.39 22.49
C ARG A 6 -4.13 41.15 21.02
N LEU A 7 -3.24 41.95 20.44
CA LEU A 7 -2.77 41.77 19.07
C LEU A 7 -1.89 40.53 18.93
N PHE A 8 -0.98 40.31 19.87
CA PHE A 8 -0.11 39.14 19.89
C PHE A 8 -0.89 37.84 20.07
N SER A 9 -1.93 37.85 20.92
CA SER A 9 -2.83 36.70 21.09
C SER A 9 -3.55 36.32 19.79
N LYS A 10 -4.03 37.31 19.01
CA LYS A 10 -4.66 37.04 17.71
C LYS A 10 -3.67 36.50 16.68
N PHE A 11 -2.45 37.05 16.67
CA PHE A 11 -1.38 36.56 15.81
C PHE A 11 -0.99 35.12 16.16
N LEU A 12 -0.83 34.81 17.45
CA LEU A 12 -0.52 33.47 17.92
C LEU A 12 -1.65 32.48 17.61
N SER A 13 -2.92 32.88 17.78
CA SER A 13 -4.05 32.02 17.39
C SER A 13 -4.10 31.76 15.90
N PHE A 14 -3.78 32.77 15.07
CA PHE A 14 -3.71 32.61 13.61
C PHE A 14 -2.53 31.72 13.20
N LEU A 15 -1.37 31.88 13.85
CA LEU A 15 -0.20 31.04 13.65
C LEU A 15 -0.49 29.58 14.01
N LEU A 16 -1.11 29.33 15.18
CA LEU A 16 -1.54 27.99 15.59
C LEU A 16 -2.55 27.39 14.62
N LEU A 17 -3.52 28.18 14.14
CA LEU A 17 -4.50 27.74 13.14
C LEU A 17 -3.81 27.39 11.80
N SER A 18 -2.84 28.19 11.36
CA SER A 18 -2.09 27.93 10.12
C SER A 18 -1.20 26.68 10.23
N LEU A 19 -0.58 26.44 11.39
CA LEU A 19 0.21 25.24 11.66
C LEU A 19 -0.66 23.99 11.71
N SER A 20 -1.88 24.07 12.27
CA SER A 20 -2.83 22.95 12.26
C SER A 20 -3.34 22.59 10.87
N LEU A 21 -3.37 23.54 9.94
CA LEU A 21 -3.76 23.31 8.54
C LEU A 21 -2.60 22.73 7.70
N TRP A 22 -1.35 22.93 8.12
CA TRP A 22 -0.16 22.43 7.41
C TRP A 22 0.13 20.94 7.69
N GLY A 23 -0.42 20.38 8.77
CA GLY A 23 -0.19 18.98 9.16
C GLY A 23 -1.14 17.96 8.52
N HIS A 24 -2.12 18.40 7.73
CA HIS A 24 -3.04 17.52 7.04
C HIS A 24 -2.51 17.21 5.64
N GLU A 25 -1.54 16.29 5.55
CA GLU A 25 -1.42 15.53 4.31
C GLU A 25 -2.81 14.94 4.05
N PRO A 26 -3.47 15.24 2.92
CA PRO A 26 -4.68 14.52 2.56
C PRO A 26 -4.29 13.05 2.66
N LEU A 27 -5.07 12.26 3.40
CA LEU A 27 -4.93 10.80 3.44
C LEU A 27 -5.22 10.32 2.02
N MET A 28 -4.23 10.48 1.14
CA MET A 28 -4.26 10.08 -0.25
C MET A 28 -4.38 8.57 -0.16
N ALA A 29 -5.56 8.07 -0.51
CA ALA A 29 -5.82 6.66 -0.54
C ALA A 29 -4.71 6.01 -1.35
N LYS A 30 -4.00 5.05 -0.75
CA LYS A 30 -2.95 4.31 -1.44
C LYS A 30 -3.59 3.55 -2.59
N GLU A 31 -3.12 3.81 -3.79
CA GLU A 31 -3.58 3.14 -5.00
C GLU A 31 -3.12 1.68 -4.96
N VAL A 32 -4.07 0.74 -4.98
CA VAL A 32 -3.76 -0.69 -4.94
C VAL A 32 -3.62 -1.22 -6.37
N ILE A 33 -2.46 -1.80 -6.67
CA ILE A 33 -2.16 -2.43 -7.95
C ILE A 33 -2.35 -3.95 -7.78
N PRO A 34 -3.39 -4.56 -8.39
CA PRO A 34 -3.62 -5.99 -8.30
C PRO A 34 -2.65 -6.75 -9.20
N ILE A 35 -2.02 -7.79 -8.64
CA ILE A 35 -1.09 -8.66 -9.37
C ILE A 35 -1.54 -10.10 -9.20
N SER A 36 -1.99 -10.71 -10.29
CA SER A 36 -2.33 -12.13 -10.34
C SER A 36 -1.06 -12.98 -10.41
N VAL A 37 -0.89 -13.90 -9.48
CA VAL A 37 0.24 -14.83 -9.45
C VAL A 37 -0.31 -16.25 -9.54
N VAL A 38 0.27 -17.08 -10.38
CA VAL A 38 -0.14 -18.48 -10.53
C VAL A 38 0.98 -19.37 -10.02
N LEU A 39 0.68 -20.22 -9.04
CA LEU A 39 1.63 -21.14 -8.42
C LEU A 39 0.96 -22.50 -8.23
N ASP A 40 1.75 -23.57 -8.28
CA ASP A 40 1.28 -24.86 -7.80
C ASP A 40 1.36 -24.89 -6.26
N LEU A 41 0.25 -24.63 -5.59
CA LEU A 41 0.20 -24.61 -4.12
C LEU A 41 0.14 -26.03 -3.53
N GLN A 42 0.05 -27.07 -4.36
CA GLN A 42 0.19 -28.46 -3.93
C GLN A 42 1.68 -28.84 -3.79
N SER A 43 2.58 -28.22 -4.55
CA SER A 43 4.02 -28.41 -4.37
C SER A 43 4.59 -27.68 -3.16
N GLN A 44 5.66 -28.25 -2.59
CA GLN A 44 6.45 -27.58 -1.56
C GLN A 44 7.06 -26.26 -2.08
N VAL A 45 7.49 -26.23 -3.34
CA VAL A 45 8.11 -25.06 -3.96
C VAL A 45 7.10 -23.91 -4.11
N GLY A 46 5.89 -24.18 -4.60
CA GLY A 46 4.88 -23.14 -4.76
C GLY A 46 4.41 -22.55 -3.43
N ARG A 47 4.25 -23.38 -2.39
CA ARG A 47 3.94 -22.91 -1.02
C ARG A 47 5.07 -22.07 -0.41
N ILE A 48 6.32 -22.46 -0.65
CA ILE A 48 7.48 -21.70 -0.20
C ILE A 48 7.55 -20.36 -0.95
N GLY A 49 7.35 -20.37 -2.27
CA GLY A 49 7.33 -19.17 -3.11
C GLY A 49 6.25 -18.17 -2.69
N GLU A 50 5.03 -18.64 -2.44
CA GLU A 50 3.90 -17.81 -1.98
C GLU A 50 4.21 -17.08 -0.66
N ARG A 51 4.81 -17.80 0.30
CA ARG A 51 5.25 -17.21 1.57
C ARG A 51 6.34 -16.18 1.39
N TYR A 52 7.38 -16.48 0.61
CA TYR A 52 8.48 -15.53 0.38
C TYR A 52 8.01 -14.27 -0.33
N MET A 53 7.09 -14.38 -1.31
CA MET A 53 6.50 -13.20 -1.96
C MET A 53 5.73 -12.33 -0.96
N THR A 54 4.92 -12.95 -0.10
CA THR A 54 4.16 -12.22 0.93
C THR A 54 5.08 -11.52 1.94
N MET A 55 6.14 -12.21 2.39
CA MET A 55 7.12 -11.62 3.31
C MET A 55 7.91 -10.49 2.64
N ALA A 56 8.42 -10.70 1.43
CA ALA A 56 9.15 -9.67 0.70
C ALA A 56 8.30 -8.42 0.46
N LEU A 57 7.00 -8.58 0.19
CA LEU A 57 6.07 -7.45 0.05
C LEU A 57 5.91 -6.67 1.36
N SER A 58 5.78 -7.38 2.48
CA SER A 58 5.71 -6.77 3.81
C SER A 58 6.99 -6.01 4.14
N ASP A 59 8.14 -6.65 3.94
CA ASP A 59 9.46 -6.05 4.23
C ASP A 59 9.72 -4.82 3.35
N PHE A 60 9.35 -4.90 2.06
CA PHE A 60 9.47 -3.78 1.14
C PHE A 60 8.68 -2.57 1.63
N TYR A 61 7.42 -2.74 2.03
CA TYR A 61 6.58 -1.63 2.48
C TYR A 61 6.76 -1.23 3.94
N ALA A 62 7.47 -2.03 4.75
CA ALA A 62 7.94 -1.62 6.06
C ALA A 62 9.01 -0.51 5.95
N VAL A 63 9.86 -0.57 4.91
CA VAL A 63 10.87 0.46 4.62
C VAL A 63 10.33 1.57 3.71
N ASN A 64 9.38 1.25 2.83
CA ASN A 64 8.81 2.17 1.84
C ASN A 64 7.35 2.52 2.16
N ASP A 65 7.06 2.88 3.41
CA ASP A 65 5.70 3.09 3.85
C ASP A 65 5.03 4.28 3.13
N ASN A 66 5.83 5.29 2.73
CA ASN A 66 5.41 6.52 2.06
C ASN A 66 4.99 6.35 0.59
N TYR A 67 5.19 5.18 0.00
CA TYR A 67 4.80 4.94 -1.39
C TYR A 67 3.28 5.05 -1.55
N ARG A 68 2.85 5.82 -2.55
CA ARG A 68 1.42 6.03 -2.86
C ARG A 68 0.78 4.80 -3.48
N THR A 69 1.56 3.90 -4.06
CA THR A 69 1.09 2.64 -4.64
C THR A 69 1.35 1.47 -3.70
N ARG A 70 0.43 0.50 -3.69
CA ARG A 70 0.50 -0.74 -2.93
C ARG A 70 0.22 -1.94 -3.83
N LEU A 71 1.19 -2.84 -3.99
CA LEU A 71 0.92 -4.11 -4.68
C LEU A 71 0.04 -5.01 -3.80
N ALA A 72 -0.90 -5.72 -4.43
CA ALA A 72 -1.67 -6.79 -3.80
C ALA A 72 -1.56 -8.06 -4.65
N PHE A 73 -0.97 -9.11 -4.08
CA PHE A 73 -0.85 -10.41 -4.77
C PHE A 73 -2.14 -11.22 -4.63
N PHE A 74 -2.64 -11.71 -5.75
CA PHE A 74 -3.76 -12.64 -5.84
C PHE A 74 -3.25 -13.98 -6.37
N THR A 75 -2.96 -14.90 -5.45
CA THR A 75 -2.43 -16.21 -5.81
C THR A 75 -3.54 -17.15 -6.28
N LYS A 76 -3.38 -17.74 -7.47
CA LYS A 76 -4.20 -18.83 -8.01
C LYS A 76 -3.42 -20.14 -7.93
N ASP A 77 -4.07 -21.18 -7.40
CA ASP A 77 -3.53 -22.54 -7.34
C ASP A 77 -3.65 -23.22 -8.72
N SER A 78 -2.52 -23.61 -9.32
CA SER A 78 -2.50 -24.37 -10.57
C SER A 78 -2.69 -25.87 -10.38
N ARG A 79 -2.53 -26.41 -9.17
CA ARG A 79 -2.69 -27.85 -8.87
C ARG A 79 -1.90 -28.78 -9.80
N ASP A 80 -0.64 -28.45 -10.06
CA ASP A 80 0.24 -29.13 -11.04
C ASP A 80 -0.31 -29.19 -12.49
N ASP A 81 -1.35 -28.41 -12.80
CA ASP A 81 -1.95 -28.35 -14.14
C ASP A 81 -1.40 -27.12 -14.91
N ILE A 82 -0.56 -27.42 -15.90
CA ILE A 82 0.06 -26.43 -16.80
C ILE A 82 -1.00 -25.70 -17.63
N ILE A 83 -2.11 -26.34 -17.99
CA ILE A 83 -3.21 -25.74 -18.77
C ILE A 83 -4.02 -24.81 -17.86
N ALA A 84 -4.28 -25.20 -16.61
CA ALA A 84 -4.88 -24.32 -15.62
C ALA A 84 -4.02 -23.08 -15.38
N ALA A 85 -2.69 -23.25 -15.36
CA ALA A 85 -1.78 -22.13 -15.20
C ALA A 85 -1.78 -21.17 -16.40
N ALA A 86 -1.70 -21.69 -17.62
CA ALA A 86 -1.71 -20.89 -18.85
C ALA A 86 -3.06 -20.17 -19.05
N SER A 87 -4.18 -20.84 -18.75
CA SER A 87 -5.52 -20.24 -18.87
C SER A 87 -5.78 -19.15 -17.82
N ALA A 88 -5.25 -19.29 -16.60
CA ALA A 88 -5.35 -18.26 -15.56
C ALA A 88 -4.70 -16.93 -15.97
N VAL A 89 -3.62 -16.98 -16.77
CA VAL A 89 -2.97 -15.80 -17.36
C VAL A 89 -3.83 -15.19 -18.45
N TRP A 90 -4.42 -16.02 -19.32
CA TRP A 90 -5.28 -15.57 -20.42
C TRP A 90 -6.52 -14.80 -19.92
N PHE A 91 -7.22 -15.30 -18.88
CA PHE A 91 -8.39 -14.62 -18.32
C PHE A 91 -8.09 -13.29 -17.61
N SER A 92 -6.83 -13.04 -17.25
CA SER A 92 -6.43 -11.80 -16.57
C SER A 92 -6.02 -10.69 -17.54
N LEU A 93 -5.95 -10.99 -18.86
CA LEU A 93 -5.52 -10.07 -19.93
C LEU A 93 -6.65 -9.69 -20.91
N SER A 94 -7.88 -10.21 -20.71
CA SER A 94 -9.09 -9.87 -21.47
C SER A 94 -10.05 -9.03 -20.63
#